data_AF-A0A2N2Z8B1-F1
#
_entry.id   AF-A0A2N2Z8B1-F1
#
_cell.length_a   1.000
_cell.length_b   1.000
_cell.length_c   1.000
_cell.angle_alpha   90.00
_cell.angle_beta   90.00
_cell.angle_gamma   90.00
#
_symmetry.space_group_name_H-M   'P 1'
#
loop_
_entity.id
_entity.type
_entity.pdbx_description
1 polymer ?
#
loop_
_entity_poly.entity_id
_entity_poly.type
_entity_poly.pdbx_seq_one_letter_code
_entity_poly.pdbx_strand_id
1 'polypeptide(L)'
;MVVKSVANKSLLKVFIIQSIDRKMDLEDVAEAKNLEIRELITEIEAIVNSGTKINIDYYIQNVIDEDKVNEIYDYFRDEAETESIEEALEFLGEEDYTEDEIRLVRIKFISELGN
;
A
#
# COMPACT_ATOMS: atom_id res chain seq x y z
N MET A 1 -5.53 -2.86 -29.70
CA MET A 1 -5.23 -3.88 -28.65
C MET A 1 -5.44 -3.38 -27.21
N VAL A 2 -5.98 -2.18 -26.99
CA VAL A 2 -6.15 -1.57 -25.64
C VAL A 2 -7.21 -2.26 -24.76
N VAL A 3 -8.26 -2.84 -25.37
CA VAL A 3 -9.37 -3.45 -24.61
C VAL A 3 -8.93 -4.68 -23.81
N LYS A 4 -7.99 -5.48 -24.35
CA LYS A 4 -7.46 -6.67 -23.66
C LYS A 4 -6.58 -6.28 -22.46
N SER A 5 -5.77 -5.23 -22.57
CA SER A 5 -4.90 -4.79 -21.47
C SER A 5 -5.70 -4.15 -20.33
N VAL A 6 -6.75 -3.38 -20.63
CA VAL A 6 -7.62 -2.78 -19.59
C VAL A 6 -8.39 -3.86 -18.84
N ALA A 7 -8.97 -4.84 -19.55
CA ALA A 7 -9.68 -5.95 -18.91
C ALA A 7 -8.78 -6.77 -17.98
N ASN A 8 -7.52 -7.01 -18.38
CA ASN A 8 -6.55 -7.71 -17.55
C ASN A 8 -6.18 -6.93 -16.28
N LYS A 9 -6.09 -5.60 -16.35
CA LYS A 9 -5.86 -4.76 -15.17
C LYS A 9 -7.04 -4.79 -14.19
N SER A 10 -8.28 -4.74 -14.69
CA SER A 10 -9.46 -4.85 -13.83
C SER A 10 -9.54 -6.21 -13.11
N LEU A 11 -9.22 -7.31 -13.81
CA LEU A 11 -9.19 -8.64 -13.20
C LEU A 11 -8.10 -8.78 -12.14
N LEU A 12 -6.94 -8.17 -12.36
CA LEU A 12 -5.85 -8.14 -11.38
C LEU A 12 -6.29 -7.42 -10.10
N LYS A 13 -6.90 -6.23 -10.20
CA LYS A 13 -7.40 -5.50 -9.03
C LYS A 13 -8.42 -6.29 -8.23
N VAL A 14 -9.38 -6.93 -8.89
CA VAL A 14 -10.36 -7.81 -8.22
C VAL A 14 -9.66 -8.95 -7.48
N PHE A 15 -8.65 -9.57 -8.09
CA PHE A 15 -7.87 -10.63 -7.44
C PHE A 15 -7.13 -10.12 -6.19
N ILE A 16 -6.51 -8.94 -6.28
CA ILE A 16 -5.78 -8.33 -5.16
C ILE A 16 -6.75 -8.06 -4.00
N ILE A 17 -7.88 -7.39 -4.26
CA ILE A 17 -8.90 -7.07 -3.24
C ILE A 17 -9.38 -8.34 -2.53
N GLN A 18 -9.77 -9.37 -3.30
CA GLN A 18 -10.24 -10.62 -2.72
C GLN A 18 -9.17 -11.37 -1.91
N SER A 19 -7.90 -11.23 -2.28
CA SER A 19 -6.79 -11.86 -1.56
C SER A 19 -6.51 -11.14 -0.25
N ILE A 20 -6.60 -9.81 -0.25
CA ILE A 20 -6.53 -8.97 0.95
C ILE A 20 -7.69 -9.27 1.90
N ASP A 21 -8.91 -9.42 1.40
CA ASP A 21 -10.08 -9.79 2.21
C ASP A 21 -9.92 -11.16 2.89
N ARG A 22 -9.20 -12.08 2.23
CA ARG A 22 -8.83 -13.40 2.79
C ARG A 22 -7.59 -13.35 3.69
N LYS A 23 -6.98 -12.17 3.85
CA LYS A 23 -5.74 -11.95 4.60
C LYS A 23 -4.59 -12.84 4.13
N MET A 24 -4.49 -13.03 2.82
CA MET A 24 -3.36 -13.74 2.21
C MET A 24 -2.09 -12.89 2.33
N ASP A 25 -0.94 -13.52 2.50
CA ASP A 25 0.35 -12.82 2.51
C ASP A 25 0.56 -12.06 1.19
N LEU A 26 1.04 -10.80 1.25
CA LEU A 26 1.15 -9.98 0.05
C LEU A 26 2.28 -10.46 -0.86
N GLU A 27 3.33 -11.10 -0.34
CA GLU A 27 4.39 -11.69 -1.16
C GLU A 27 3.83 -12.88 -1.95
N ASP A 28 3.05 -13.75 -1.31
CA ASP A 28 2.36 -14.87 -1.99
C ASP A 28 1.39 -14.37 -3.08
N VAL A 29 0.69 -13.25 -2.83
CA VAL A 29 -0.23 -12.62 -3.78
C VAL A 29 0.54 -12.08 -4.99
N ALA A 30 1.71 -11.48 -4.78
CA ALA A 30 2.58 -10.99 -5.84
C ALA A 30 3.11 -12.17 -6.69
N GLU A 31 3.61 -13.23 -6.05
CA GLU A 31 4.11 -14.43 -6.71
C GLU A 31 3.02 -15.11 -7.56
N ALA A 32 1.80 -15.25 -7.04
CA ALA A 32 0.67 -15.83 -7.75
C ALA A 32 0.29 -15.08 -9.05
N LYS A 33 0.77 -13.84 -9.22
CA LYS A 33 0.59 -13.01 -10.41
C LYS A 33 1.88 -12.70 -11.17
N ASN A 34 3.00 -13.29 -10.77
CA ASN A 34 4.33 -12.99 -11.30
C ASN A 34 4.64 -11.48 -11.27
N LEU A 35 4.34 -10.86 -10.13
CA LEU A 35 4.65 -9.46 -9.86
C LEU A 35 5.77 -9.38 -8.83
N GLU A 36 6.59 -8.35 -8.94
CA GLU A 36 7.41 -7.93 -7.80
C GLU A 36 6.52 -7.31 -6.72
N ILE A 37 6.93 -7.38 -5.45
CA ILE A 37 6.16 -6.82 -4.34
C ILE A 37 5.88 -5.32 -4.53
N ARG A 38 6.83 -4.56 -5.08
CA ARG A 38 6.68 -3.13 -5.38
C ARG A 38 5.62 -2.85 -6.45
N GLU A 39 5.50 -3.74 -7.43
CA GLU A 39 4.44 -3.66 -8.44
C GLU A 39 3.07 -3.94 -7.80
N LEU A 40 3.00 -4.91 -6.89
CA LEU A 40 1.78 -5.19 -6.13
C LEU A 40 1.38 -3.99 -5.26
N ILE A 41 2.32 -3.40 -4.49
CA ILE A 41 2.08 -2.19 -3.69
C ILE A 41 1.52 -1.07 -4.57
N THR A 42 2.07 -0.88 -5.77
CA THR A 42 1.58 0.12 -6.74
C THR A 42 0.14 -0.14 -7.19
N GLU A 43 -0.23 -1.39 -7.43
CA GLU A 43 -1.62 -1.75 -7.75
C GLU A 43 -2.56 -1.58 -6.55
N ILE A 44 -2.08 -1.81 -5.33
CA ILE A 44 -2.82 -1.56 -4.09
C ILE A 44 -3.06 -0.05 -3.89
N GLU A 45 -2.06 0.80 -4.10
CA GLU A 45 -2.20 2.27 -4.12
C GLU A 45 -3.30 2.68 -5.12
N ALA A 46 -3.25 2.12 -6.33
CA ALA A 46 -4.26 2.39 -7.36
C ALA A 46 -5.66 1.85 -7.01
N ILE A 47 -5.80 0.92 -6.06
CA ILE A 47 -7.08 0.45 -5.53
C ILE A 47 -7.60 1.43 -4.47
N VAL A 48 -6.79 1.83 -3.48
CA VAL A 48 -7.23 2.77 -2.44
C VAL A 48 -7.53 4.16 -3.02
N ASN A 49 -6.73 4.63 -3.97
CA ASN A 49 -6.95 5.89 -4.68
C ASN A 49 -8.22 5.89 -5.56
N SER A 50 -8.80 4.71 -5.81
CA SER A 50 -10.10 4.58 -6.48
C SER A 50 -11.30 4.63 -5.53
N GLY A 51 -11.05 4.81 -4.22
CA GLY A 51 -12.08 4.85 -3.17
C GLY A 51 -12.45 3.47 -2.62
N THR A 52 -11.66 2.43 -2.91
CA THR A 52 -11.92 1.08 -2.37
C THR A 52 -11.26 0.94 -1.01
N LYS A 53 -12.06 0.73 0.03
CA LYS A 53 -11.55 0.37 1.36
C LYS A 53 -10.99 -1.04 1.36
N ILE A 54 -9.77 -1.16 1.86
CA ILE A 54 -9.07 -2.43 2.11
C ILE A 54 -8.43 -2.37 3.50
N ASN A 55 -8.10 -3.52 4.07
CA ASN A 55 -7.33 -3.57 5.30
C ASN A 55 -6.11 -4.46 5.08
N ILE A 56 -4.91 -3.87 5.17
CA ILE A 56 -3.63 -4.57 5.06
C ILE A 56 -2.86 -4.59 6.39
N ASP A 57 -3.53 -4.29 7.51
CA ASP A 57 -2.92 -4.22 8.85
C ASP A 57 -2.26 -5.55 9.23
N TYR A 58 -2.90 -6.65 8.83
CA TYR A 58 -2.40 -8.00 9.08
C TYR A 58 -1.02 -8.26 8.44
N TYR A 59 -0.70 -7.57 7.35
CA TYR A 59 0.60 -7.68 6.69
C TYR A 59 1.58 -6.69 7.30
N ILE A 60 1.16 -5.43 7.49
CA ILE A 60 1.98 -4.36 8.10
C ILE A 60 2.55 -4.80 9.45
N GLN A 61 1.70 -5.35 10.33
CA GLN A 61 2.10 -5.80 11.67
C GLN A 61 3.15 -6.93 11.67
N ASN A 62 3.33 -7.64 10.55
CA ASN A 62 4.31 -8.71 10.43
C ASN A 62 5.66 -8.23 9.87
N VAL A 63 5.68 -7.11 9.14
CA VAL A 63 6.85 -6.68 8.36
C VAL A 63 7.42 -5.33 8.78
N ILE A 64 6.66 -4.53 9.53
CA ILE A 64 7.07 -3.21 10.03
C ILE A 64 6.96 -3.19 11.55
N ASP A 65 7.96 -2.62 12.21
CA ASP A 65 7.94 -2.38 13.65
C ASP A 65 6.78 -1.44 14.04
N GLU A 66 6.12 -1.72 15.16
CA GLU A 66 4.93 -0.97 15.59
C GLU A 66 5.23 0.52 15.83
N ASP A 67 6.41 0.85 16.36
CA ASP A 67 6.81 2.24 16.61
C ASP A 67 6.95 2.99 15.28
N LYS A 68 7.58 2.36 14.29
CA LYS A 68 7.67 2.92 12.93
C LYS A 68 6.31 3.13 12.28
N VAL A 69 5.39 2.17 12.44
CA VAL A 69 4.03 2.29 11.89
C VAL A 69 3.33 3.50 12.48
N ASN A 70 3.43 3.70 13.80
CA ASN A 70 2.83 4.85 14.47
C ASN A 70 3.45 6.17 14.00
N GLU A 71 4.78 6.26 13.92
CA GLU A 71 5.46 7.49 13.46
C GLU A 71 5.11 7.86 12.02
N ILE A 72 5.12 6.90 11.09
CA ILE A 72 4.72 7.15 9.69
C ILE A 72 3.25 7.58 9.63
N TYR A 73 2.38 6.94 10.40
CA TYR A 73 0.95 7.24 10.39
C TYR A 73 0.66 8.63 10.97
N ASP A 74 1.32 9.01 12.06
CA ASP A 74 1.20 10.33 12.68
C ASP A 74 1.73 11.43 11.75
N TYR A 75 2.82 11.18 11.03
CA TYR A 75 3.29 12.08 9.97
C TYR A 75 2.20 12.37 8.94
N PHE A 76 1.59 11.33 8.35
CA PHE A 76 0.53 11.55 7.35
C PHE A 76 -0.72 12.21 7.93
N ARG A 77 -0.97 12.03 9.23
CA ARG A 77 -2.16 12.58 9.90
C ARG A 77 -2.02 14.05 10.25
N ASP A 78 -0.90 14.44 10.84
CA ASP A 78 -0.77 15.71 11.55
C ASP A 78 0.24 16.66 10.89
N GLU A 79 1.24 16.14 10.16
CA GLU A 79 2.37 16.93 9.65
C GLU A 79 2.37 17.06 8.11
N ALA A 80 1.93 16.03 7.39
CA ALA A 80 2.02 15.98 5.94
C ALA A 80 1.08 17.00 5.27
N GLU A 81 1.66 17.92 4.48
CA GLU A 81 0.88 18.83 3.62
C GLU A 81 0.52 18.20 2.28
N THR A 82 1.25 17.15 1.88
CA THR A 82 1.08 16.43 0.63
C THR A 82 1.13 14.92 0.85
N GLU A 83 0.76 14.14 -0.16
CA GLU A 83 0.88 12.69 -0.14
C GLU A 83 2.21 12.17 -0.74
N SER A 84 3.22 13.04 -0.83
CA SER A 84 4.53 12.72 -1.42
C SER A 84 5.28 11.70 -0.57
N ILE A 85 5.82 10.66 -1.21
CA ILE A 85 6.64 9.66 -0.52
C ILE A 85 8.04 10.23 -0.28
N GLU A 86 8.56 11.03 -1.22
CA GLU A 86 9.85 11.68 -1.10
C GLU A 86 9.89 12.67 0.07
N GLU A 87 8.83 13.46 0.27
CA GLU A 87 8.73 14.39 1.41
C GLU A 87 8.62 13.62 2.74
N ALA A 88 7.92 12.48 2.75
CA ALA A 88 7.83 11.62 3.92
C ALA A 88 9.19 11.01 4.30
N LEU A 89 9.96 10.54 3.31
CA LEU A 89 11.31 10.02 3.50
C LEU A 89 12.26 11.09 4.05
N GLU A 90 12.22 12.31 3.50
CA GLU A 90 13.06 13.41 3.97
C GLU A 90 12.71 13.81 5.41
N PHE A 91 11.42 13.81 5.77
CA PHE A 91 10.96 14.16 7.11
C PHE A 91 11.30 13.09 8.16
N LEU A 92 11.01 11.83 7.85
CA LEU A 92 11.17 10.70 8.79
C LEU A 92 12.62 10.22 8.89
N GLY A 93 13.42 10.43 7.85
CA GLY A 93 14.83 10.04 7.78
C GLY A 93 15.05 8.75 6.97
N GLU A 94 15.73 8.89 5.83
CA GLU A 94 16.03 7.78 4.90
C GLU A 94 16.89 6.65 5.51
N GLU A 95 17.60 6.89 6.62
CA GLU A 95 18.40 5.86 7.29
C GLU A 95 17.54 4.91 8.14
N ASP A 96 16.42 5.41 8.66
CA ASP A 96 15.54 4.67 9.58
C ASP A 96 14.30 4.10 8.88
N TYR A 97 13.93 4.66 7.73
CA TYR A 97 12.71 4.31 7.00
C TYR A 97 12.97 3.96 5.55
N THR A 98 12.35 2.87 5.10
CA THR A 98 12.34 2.49 3.69
C THR A 98 11.11 3.03 2.97
N GLU A 99 11.25 3.25 1.67
CA GLU A 99 10.14 3.67 0.81
C GLU A 99 8.96 2.69 0.90
N ASP A 100 9.23 1.38 0.92
CA ASP A 100 8.20 0.35 0.96
C ASP A 100 7.44 0.37 2.30
N GLU A 101 8.11 0.61 3.44
CA GLU A 101 7.46 0.79 4.74
C GLU A 101 6.51 2.00 4.72
N ILE A 102 6.99 3.15 4.22
CA ILE A 102 6.20 4.38 4.15
C ILE A 102 4.97 4.19 3.25
N ARG A 103 5.15 3.56 2.09
CA ARG A 103 4.04 3.29 1.15
C ARG A 103 2.98 2.39 1.76
N LEU A 104 3.38 1.33 2.48
CA LEU A 104 2.44 0.42 3.13
C LEU A 104 1.61 1.14 4.21
N VAL A 105 2.23 1.95 5.06
CA VAL A 105 1.50 2.71 6.09
C VAL A 105 0.64 3.81 5.47
N ARG A 106 1.11 4.46 4.39
CA ARG A 106 0.29 5.43 3.63
C ARG A 106 -0.95 4.79 3.04
N ILE A 107 -0.86 3.58 2.47
CA ILE A 107 -2.02 2.82 1.98
C ILE A 107 -3.03 2.61 3.10
N LYS A 108 -2.57 2.20 4.29
CA LYS A 108 -3.42 2.07 5.48
C LYS A 108 -4.11 3.40 5.80
N PHE A 109 -3.34 4.49 5.88
CA PHE A 109 -3.85 5.84 6.16
C PHE A 109 -4.95 6.28 5.19
N ILE A 110 -4.69 6.18 3.88
CA ILE A 110 -5.66 6.55 2.83
C ILE A 110 -6.91 5.67 2.91
N SER A 111 -6.74 4.36 3.14
CA SER A 111 -7.88 3.45 3.24
C SER A 111 -8.80 3.76 4.43
N GLU A 112 -8.23 4.23 5.55
CA GLU A 112 -8.96 4.57 6.77
C GLU A 112 -9.63 5.95 6.74
N LEU A 113 -8.95 6.97 6.20
CA LEU A 113 -9.39 8.37 6.25
C LEU A 113 -9.92 8.91 4.92
N GLY A 114 -9.51 8.30 3.80
CA GLY A 114 -9.85 8.75 2.44
C GLY A 114 -11.27 8.41 1.98
N ASN A 115 -12.10 7.77 2.80
CA ASN A 115 -13.46 7.34 2.44
C ASN A 115 -14.46 7.37 3.61
#